data_AF-A0A1I3IH17-F1
#
_entry.id   AF-A0A1I3IH17-F1
#
_cell.length_a   1.000
_cell.length_b   1.000
_cell.length_c   1.000
_cell.angle_alpha   90.00
_cell.angle_beta   90.00
_cell.angle_gamma   90.00
#
_symmetry.space_group_name_H-M   'P 1'
#
loop_
_entity.id
_entity.type
_entity.pdbx_description
1 polymer ?
#
loop_
_entity_poly.entity_id
_entity_poly.type
_entity_poly.pdbx_seq_one_letter_code
_entity_poly.pdbx_strand_id
1 'polypeptide(L)'
;MKIVRWAAALPAALVALAVLQPVSHAESAKPPKKVTTVVSLTFDDGDVTHAATARMLEKRGMRGTFYVNTDTIGRDAKLTRRELAAIAKAGHEIGGHTLTHIRLTELTRSEQRTQICDDRRALVAWGYRPTTLAYPFGSVDADAKAVARQCGYDAARRVGGLKDWGCRGCQAGEDPRPRDRYEIRTPGSIRDDTLPRQMRQQVINAEKSGGGLVPLVFHRVCDGCGLYSVSPETLDEFLGWLATRKSHGTVVKTLHDAVGARYRPVPAE
;
A
#
# COMPACT_ATOMS: atom_id res chain seq x y z
N MET A 1 15.69 -40.77 -93.58
CA MET A 1 14.84 -40.06 -92.58
C MET A 1 14.72 -40.95 -91.35
N LYS A 2 15.61 -40.79 -90.36
CA LYS A 2 15.46 -40.00 -89.12
C LYS A 2 14.33 -40.49 -88.18
N ILE A 3 14.73 -41.41 -87.29
CA ILE A 3 14.54 -41.51 -85.83
C ILE A 3 13.57 -40.49 -85.20
N VAL A 4 12.64 -40.92 -84.32
CA VAL A 4 12.56 -40.54 -82.88
C VAL A 4 11.74 -41.58 -82.10
N ARG A 5 12.35 -42.18 -81.07
CA ARG A 5 11.67 -42.89 -79.97
C ARG A 5 11.41 -41.88 -78.85
N TRP A 6 10.18 -41.82 -78.34
CA TRP A 6 9.83 -41.04 -77.15
C TRP A 6 9.79 -41.97 -75.94
N ALA A 7 10.68 -41.73 -74.98
CA ALA A 7 10.64 -42.33 -73.65
C ALA A 7 9.80 -41.42 -72.75
N ALA A 8 8.76 -41.96 -72.13
CA ALA A 8 7.98 -41.27 -71.10
C ALA A 8 8.69 -41.40 -69.75
N ALA A 9 9.09 -40.27 -69.17
CA ALA A 9 9.62 -40.20 -67.82
C ALA A 9 8.46 -40.10 -66.80
N LEU A 10 8.49 -40.94 -65.77
CA LEU A 10 7.63 -40.85 -64.59
C LEU A 10 8.06 -39.67 -63.69
N PRO A 11 7.14 -38.92 -63.07
CA PRO A 11 7.50 -37.93 -62.08
C PRO A 11 7.74 -38.63 -60.73
N ALA A 12 8.92 -38.45 -60.14
CA ALA A 12 9.18 -38.81 -58.75
C ALA A 12 8.49 -37.79 -57.83
N ALA A 13 7.47 -38.22 -57.09
CA ALA A 13 6.86 -37.42 -56.04
C ALA A 13 7.78 -37.35 -54.81
N LEU A 14 8.32 -36.16 -54.52
CA LEU A 14 9.03 -35.87 -53.28
C LEU A 14 8.03 -35.80 -52.13
N VAL A 15 8.01 -36.82 -51.27
CA VAL A 15 7.31 -36.80 -49.98
C VAL A 15 8.20 -36.05 -48.98
N ALA A 16 7.82 -34.80 -48.66
CA ALA A 16 8.44 -34.06 -47.57
C ALA A 16 7.96 -34.66 -46.23
N LEU A 17 8.82 -35.42 -45.54
CA LEU A 17 8.58 -35.80 -44.15
C LEU A 17 8.69 -34.56 -43.27
N ALA A 18 7.54 -34.05 -42.81
CA ALA A 18 7.49 -33.06 -41.74
C ALA A 18 7.99 -33.71 -40.44
N VAL A 19 9.18 -33.32 -39.99
CA VAL A 19 9.73 -33.71 -38.69
C VAL A 19 8.94 -32.94 -37.62
N LEU A 20 7.99 -33.63 -36.98
CA LEU A 20 7.33 -33.13 -35.77
C LEU A 20 8.37 -33.00 -34.66
N GLN A 21 8.84 -31.77 -34.41
CA GLN A 21 9.63 -31.50 -33.22
C GLN A 21 8.73 -31.55 -31.98
N PRO A 22 9.16 -32.20 -30.88
CA PRO A 22 8.39 -32.20 -29.66
C PRO A 22 8.30 -30.78 -29.11
N VAL A 23 7.08 -30.31 -28.90
CA VAL A 23 6.79 -29.06 -28.20
C VAL A 23 7.37 -29.17 -26.80
N SER A 24 8.34 -28.30 -26.50
CA SER A 24 9.00 -28.21 -25.20
C SER A 24 7.96 -28.06 -24.09
N HIS A 25 8.13 -28.84 -23.02
CA HIS A 25 7.26 -28.87 -21.87
C HIS A 25 7.16 -27.47 -21.25
N ALA A 26 5.93 -27.00 -21.03
CA ALA A 26 5.67 -25.86 -20.17
C ALA A 26 6.37 -26.09 -18.84
N GLU A 27 7.35 -25.23 -18.53
CA GLU A 27 8.05 -25.22 -17.26
C GLU A 27 7.00 -25.05 -16.16
N SER A 28 6.77 -26.11 -15.39
CA SER A 28 5.80 -26.15 -14.31
C SER A 28 6.09 -24.98 -13.36
N ALA A 29 5.23 -23.95 -13.39
CA ALA A 29 5.36 -22.78 -12.54
C ALA A 29 5.45 -23.24 -11.07
N LYS A 30 6.57 -22.90 -10.43
CA LYS A 30 6.83 -23.22 -9.02
C LYS A 30 5.65 -22.71 -8.18
N PRO A 31 5.12 -23.50 -7.23
CA PRO A 31 3.97 -23.09 -6.44
C PRO A 31 4.25 -21.76 -5.74
N PRO A 32 3.25 -20.85 -5.67
CA PRO A 32 3.44 -19.54 -5.08
C PRO A 32 3.89 -19.70 -3.63
N LYS A 33 4.97 -19.00 -3.24
CA LYS A 33 5.46 -19.04 -1.87
C LYS A 33 4.36 -18.60 -0.90
N LYS A 34 4.30 -19.24 0.26
CA LYS A 34 3.44 -18.82 1.38
C LYS A 34 3.72 -17.34 1.69
N VAL A 35 2.65 -16.56 1.85
CA VAL A 35 2.77 -15.16 2.25
C VAL A 35 3.33 -15.10 3.66
N THR A 36 4.45 -14.42 3.83
CA THR A 36 5.10 -14.19 5.12
C THR A 36 5.18 -12.70 5.44
N THR A 37 5.29 -11.83 4.43
CA THR A 37 5.42 -10.38 4.61
C THR A 37 4.26 -9.65 3.92
N VAL A 38 3.67 -8.68 4.62
CA VAL A 38 2.64 -7.80 4.08
C VAL A 38 3.16 -6.37 4.15
N VAL A 39 3.26 -5.70 3.01
CA VAL A 39 3.58 -4.27 2.93
C VAL A 39 2.29 -3.50 2.79
N SER A 40 2.07 -2.52 3.66
CA SER A 40 0.98 -1.55 3.53
C SER A 40 1.56 -0.20 3.15
N LEU A 41 1.22 0.28 1.96
CA LEU A 41 1.63 1.61 1.49
C LEU A 41 0.60 2.62 1.98
N THR A 42 0.98 3.48 2.93
CA THR A 42 0.06 4.44 3.54
C THR A 42 0.47 5.87 3.21
N PHE A 43 -0.50 6.71 2.85
CA PHE A 43 -0.31 8.09 2.44
C PHE A 43 -1.12 9.03 3.32
N ASP A 44 -0.46 9.99 3.95
CA ASP A 44 -1.06 10.84 4.98
C ASP A 44 -1.42 12.23 4.45
N ASP A 45 -2.29 12.89 5.19
CA ASP A 45 -2.71 14.29 5.04
C ASP A 45 -3.72 14.59 3.92
N GLY A 46 -4.13 13.61 3.11
CA GLY A 46 -5.00 13.84 1.95
C GLY A 46 -4.46 14.87 0.96
N ASP A 47 -3.14 14.87 0.75
CA ASP A 47 -2.44 15.80 -0.13
C ASP A 47 -2.86 15.63 -1.61
N VAL A 48 -2.88 16.73 -2.37
CA VAL A 48 -3.30 16.74 -3.79
C VAL A 48 -2.51 15.76 -4.67
N THR A 49 -1.25 15.45 -4.31
CA THR A 49 -0.42 14.49 -5.06
C THR A 49 -0.98 13.07 -5.03
N HIS A 50 -1.78 12.73 -4.03
CA HIS A 50 -2.31 11.38 -3.80
C HIS A 50 -3.16 10.84 -4.96
N ALA A 51 -3.85 11.71 -5.71
CA ALA A 51 -4.62 11.30 -6.88
C ALA A 51 -3.73 10.70 -7.98
N ALA A 52 -2.54 11.29 -8.20
CA ALA A 52 -1.55 10.75 -9.12
C ALA A 52 -0.87 9.51 -8.53
N THR A 53 -0.58 9.52 -7.24
CA THR A 53 0.00 8.38 -6.51
C THR A 53 -0.88 7.13 -6.58
N ALA A 54 -2.19 7.25 -6.39
CA ALA A 54 -3.14 6.14 -6.53
C ALA A 54 -3.02 5.47 -7.91
N ARG A 55 -2.99 6.26 -8.98
CA ARG A 55 -2.79 5.75 -10.35
C ARG A 55 -1.43 5.04 -10.53
N MET A 56 -0.37 5.47 -9.85
CA MET A 56 0.93 4.78 -9.88
C MET A 56 0.86 3.39 -9.24
N LEU A 57 0.09 3.25 -8.15
CA LEU A 57 -0.16 1.96 -7.50
C LEU A 57 -1.03 1.05 -8.38
N GLU A 58 -2.09 1.60 -8.96
CA GLU A 58 -3.02 0.87 -9.83
C GLU A 58 -2.32 0.24 -11.03
N LYS A 59 -1.38 0.96 -11.67
CA LYS A 59 -0.56 0.45 -12.79
C LYS A 59 0.20 -0.84 -12.45
N ARG A 60 0.41 -1.13 -11.17
CA ARG A 60 1.11 -2.31 -10.66
C ARG A 60 0.19 -3.32 -9.97
N GLY A 61 -1.12 -3.13 -10.06
CA GLY A 61 -2.10 -3.96 -9.36
C GLY A 61 -2.03 -3.83 -7.84
N MET A 62 -1.43 -2.75 -7.32
CA MET A 62 -1.30 -2.49 -5.89
C MET A 62 -2.42 -1.59 -5.40
N ARG A 63 -2.75 -1.71 -4.10
CA ARG A 63 -3.68 -0.81 -3.40
C ARG A 63 -3.02 -0.29 -2.13
N GLY A 64 -3.00 1.03 -1.98
CA GLY A 64 -2.58 1.73 -0.77
C GLY A 64 -3.75 2.18 0.11
N THR A 65 -3.38 2.76 1.25
CA THR A 65 -4.27 3.36 2.26
C THR A 65 -4.04 4.86 2.28
N PHE A 66 -5.10 5.66 2.18
CA PHE A 66 -5.02 7.12 2.20
C PHE A 66 -5.73 7.65 3.44
N TYR A 67 -4.95 8.22 4.35
CA TYR A 67 -5.44 8.82 5.58
C TYR A 67 -5.70 10.30 5.35
N VAL A 68 -6.92 10.75 5.64
CA VAL A 68 -7.35 12.12 5.31
C VAL A 68 -7.88 12.88 6.50
N ASN A 69 -7.56 14.18 6.53
CA ASN A 69 -8.09 15.13 7.48
C ASN A 69 -9.31 15.81 6.90
N THR A 70 -10.51 15.40 7.32
CA THR A 70 -11.75 15.79 6.63
C THR A 70 -12.03 17.29 6.60
N ASP A 71 -11.57 18.08 7.59
CA ASP A 71 -11.75 19.53 7.56
C ASP A 71 -10.85 20.21 6.50
N THR A 72 -9.80 19.55 6.03
CA THR A 72 -8.86 20.11 5.05
C THR A 72 -9.22 19.78 3.60
N ILE A 73 -10.04 18.75 3.38
CA ILE A 73 -10.39 18.27 2.03
C ILE A 73 -11.12 19.35 1.23
N GLY A 74 -10.69 19.56 -0.02
CA GLY A 74 -11.19 20.62 -0.90
C GLY A 74 -10.56 21.99 -0.70
N ARG A 75 -9.61 22.14 0.24
CA ARG A 75 -8.76 23.34 0.36
C ARG A 75 -7.53 23.23 -0.53
N ASP A 76 -6.75 24.30 -0.60
CA ASP A 76 -5.51 24.35 -1.38
C ASP A 76 -4.54 23.21 -1.01
N ALA A 77 -3.92 22.63 -2.04
CA ALA A 77 -3.02 21.48 -1.94
C ALA A 77 -3.62 20.22 -1.29
N LYS A 78 -4.94 20.13 -1.14
CA LYS A 78 -5.65 18.93 -0.67
C LYS A 78 -6.50 18.33 -1.76
N LEU A 79 -6.74 17.02 -1.67
CA LEU A 79 -7.66 16.34 -2.56
C LEU A 79 -9.05 16.98 -2.49
N THR A 80 -9.74 17.00 -3.62
CA THR A 80 -11.18 17.23 -3.67
C THR A 80 -11.95 15.98 -3.27
N ARG A 81 -13.23 16.11 -2.86
CA ARG A 81 -14.10 14.94 -2.63
C ARG A 81 -14.25 14.05 -3.87
N ARG A 82 -14.19 14.63 -5.08
CA ARG A 82 -14.28 13.87 -6.33
C ARG A 82 -13.06 12.97 -6.52
N GLU A 83 -11.86 13.48 -6.25
CA GLU A 83 -10.63 12.70 -6.35
C GLU A 83 -10.58 11.61 -5.29
N LEU A 84 -10.97 11.93 -4.06
CA LEU A 84 -11.14 10.96 -2.97
C LEU A 84 -12.11 9.83 -3.34
N ALA A 85 -13.26 10.15 -3.94
CA ALA A 85 -14.21 9.15 -4.43
C ALA A 85 -13.62 8.28 -5.54
N ALA A 86 -12.81 8.85 -6.44
CA ALA A 86 -12.12 8.09 -7.49
C ALA A 86 -11.09 7.12 -6.90
N ILE A 87 -10.27 7.57 -5.93
CA ILE A 87 -9.31 6.74 -5.19
C ILE A 87 -10.03 5.56 -4.51
N ALA A 88 -11.12 5.84 -3.77
CA ALA A 88 -11.90 4.80 -3.12
C ALA A 88 -12.52 3.81 -4.13
N LYS A 89 -13.10 4.30 -5.24
CA LYS A 89 -13.69 3.46 -6.28
C LYS A 89 -12.66 2.54 -6.96
N ALA A 90 -11.40 2.96 -7.05
CA ALA A 90 -10.33 2.13 -7.57
C ALA A 90 -9.95 0.97 -6.63
N GLY A 91 -10.47 0.94 -5.40
CA GLY A 91 -10.25 -0.11 -4.40
C GLY A 91 -9.16 0.23 -3.38
N HIS A 92 -8.79 1.51 -3.27
CA HIS A 92 -7.93 1.98 -2.19
C HIS A 92 -8.72 2.16 -0.89
N GLU A 93 -8.04 1.99 0.24
CA GLU A 93 -8.63 2.29 1.54
C GLU A 93 -8.61 3.81 1.80
N ILE A 94 -9.73 4.35 2.27
CA ILE A 94 -9.81 5.70 2.86
C ILE A 94 -9.92 5.54 4.38
N GLY A 95 -8.92 6.00 5.11
CA GLY A 95 -8.85 6.02 6.57
C GLY A 95 -8.94 7.43 7.14
N GLY A 96 -9.15 7.54 8.44
CA GLY A 96 -9.18 8.82 9.14
C GLY A 96 -7.79 9.31 9.51
N HIS A 97 -7.61 10.63 9.58
CA HIS A 97 -6.38 11.24 10.08
C HIS A 97 -6.62 12.36 11.12
N THR A 98 -7.81 12.39 11.73
CA THR A 98 -8.35 13.49 12.56
C THR A 98 -8.78 14.70 11.75
N LEU A 99 -9.65 15.54 12.31
CA LEU A 99 -10.26 16.66 11.59
C LEU A 99 -9.21 17.61 11.00
N THR A 100 -8.27 18.07 11.82
CA THR A 100 -7.39 19.21 11.50
C THR A 100 -5.90 18.92 11.64
N HIS A 101 -5.50 17.66 11.79
CA HIS A 101 -4.09 17.24 11.91
C HIS A 101 -3.37 17.85 13.16
N ILE A 102 -4.05 17.88 14.30
CA ILE A 102 -3.48 18.37 15.56
C ILE A 102 -2.84 17.23 16.39
N ARG A 103 -1.81 17.55 17.19
CA ARG A 103 -1.17 16.61 18.11
C ARG A 103 -2.14 16.25 19.24
N LEU A 104 -2.63 15.02 19.23
CA LEU A 104 -3.68 14.59 20.17
C LEU A 104 -3.22 14.60 21.63
N THR A 105 -1.94 14.30 21.91
CA THR A 105 -1.40 14.31 23.28
C THR A 105 -1.28 15.70 23.89
N GLU A 106 -1.54 16.76 23.12
CA GLU A 106 -1.59 18.16 23.60
C GLU A 106 -3.02 18.61 23.90
N LEU A 107 -4.00 17.73 23.69
CA LEU A 107 -5.42 18.01 23.85
C LEU A 107 -6.01 17.29 25.05
N THR A 108 -7.08 17.85 25.57
CA THR A 108 -7.94 17.11 26.51
C THR A 108 -8.63 15.95 25.80
N ARG A 109 -9.03 14.92 26.56
CA ARG A 109 -9.79 13.78 26.02
C ARG A 109 -11.03 14.18 25.23
N SER A 110 -11.73 15.25 25.64
CA SER A 110 -12.92 15.73 24.93
C SER A 110 -12.56 16.30 23.56
N GLU A 111 -11.48 17.07 23.47
CA GLU A 111 -10.99 17.61 22.20
C GLU A 111 -10.42 16.51 21.29
N GLN A 112 -9.74 15.51 21.85
CA GLN A 112 -9.35 14.31 21.11
C GLN A 112 -10.57 13.59 20.52
N ARG A 113 -11.66 13.48 21.30
CA ARG A 113 -12.94 12.91 20.83
C ARG A 113 -13.51 13.70 19.66
N THR A 114 -13.57 15.02 19.74
CA THR A 114 -14.00 15.86 18.62
C THR A 114 -13.14 15.59 17.38
N GLN A 115 -11.81 15.65 17.53
CA GLN A 115 -10.87 15.45 16.44
C GLN A 115 -11.01 14.07 15.75
N ILE A 116 -11.27 13.01 16.50
CA ILE A 116 -11.32 11.64 15.95
C ILE A 116 -12.73 11.26 15.49
N CYS A 117 -13.76 11.51 16.31
CA CYS A 117 -15.12 11.08 16.01
C CYS A 117 -15.72 11.89 14.87
N ASP A 118 -15.52 13.21 14.84
CA ASP A 118 -16.11 14.07 13.81
C ASP A 118 -15.47 13.80 12.46
N ASP A 119 -14.16 13.55 12.44
CA ASP A 119 -13.44 13.15 11.23
C ASP A 119 -14.03 11.87 10.63
N ARG A 120 -14.24 10.86 11.49
CA ARG A 120 -14.87 9.62 11.07
C ARG A 120 -16.31 9.82 10.62
N ARG A 121 -17.09 10.65 11.33
CA ARG A 121 -18.48 10.95 10.98
C ARG A 121 -18.56 11.62 9.60
N ALA A 122 -17.67 12.57 9.31
CA ALA A 122 -17.58 13.21 8.00
C ALA A 122 -17.25 12.18 6.91
N LEU A 123 -16.28 11.28 7.12
CA LEU A 123 -15.96 10.20 6.19
C LEU A 123 -17.17 9.28 5.92
N VAL A 124 -17.91 8.90 6.97
CA VAL A 124 -19.12 8.08 6.84
C VAL A 124 -20.21 8.83 6.08
N ALA A 125 -20.41 10.12 6.37
CA ALA A 125 -21.37 10.97 5.66
C ALA A 125 -21.01 11.15 4.18
N TRP A 126 -19.74 11.00 3.80
CA TRP A 126 -19.30 10.98 2.41
C TRP A 126 -19.43 9.61 1.74
N GLY A 127 -19.96 8.61 2.44
CA GLY A 127 -20.22 7.26 1.93
C GLY A 127 -19.05 6.28 2.12
N TYR A 128 -18.00 6.67 2.85
CA TYR A 128 -16.89 5.78 3.15
C TYR A 128 -17.17 4.88 4.36
N ARG A 129 -16.39 3.81 4.48
CA ARG A 129 -16.46 2.85 5.60
C ARG A 129 -15.12 2.81 6.35
N PRO A 130 -14.66 3.92 6.95
CA PRO A 130 -13.35 4.00 7.54
C PRO A 130 -13.20 3.02 8.72
N THR A 131 -12.16 2.18 8.66
CA THR A 131 -11.85 1.20 9.71
C THR A 131 -10.54 1.47 10.42
N THR A 132 -9.61 2.17 9.77
CA THR A 132 -8.29 2.48 10.29
C THR A 132 -8.10 3.99 10.49
N LEU A 133 -7.29 4.34 11.48
CA LEU A 133 -6.91 5.70 11.81
C LEU A 133 -5.38 5.83 11.81
N ALA A 134 -4.90 6.96 11.32
CA ALA A 134 -3.54 7.42 11.53
C ALA A 134 -3.52 8.53 12.58
N TYR A 135 -2.67 8.43 13.61
CA TYR A 135 -2.50 9.55 14.53
C TYR A 135 -1.54 10.60 13.96
N PRO A 136 -1.94 11.88 13.87
CA PRO A 136 -1.03 12.97 13.49
C PRO A 136 0.26 12.94 14.29
N PHE A 137 1.39 13.12 13.61
CA PHE A 137 2.74 13.11 14.21
C PHE A 137 3.13 11.81 14.93
N GLY A 138 2.33 10.73 14.82
CA GLY A 138 2.50 9.52 15.64
C GLY A 138 2.27 9.75 17.14
N SER A 139 1.62 10.86 17.51
CA SER A 139 1.31 11.26 18.89
C SER A 139 0.06 10.52 19.38
N VAL A 140 0.24 9.63 20.35
CA VAL A 140 -0.83 8.78 20.89
C VAL A 140 -0.62 8.54 22.38
N ASP A 141 -1.69 8.65 23.15
CA ASP A 141 -1.77 8.29 24.57
C ASP A 141 -2.93 7.29 24.82
N ALA A 142 -3.18 6.93 26.08
CA ALA A 142 -4.24 6.00 26.43
C ALA A 142 -5.65 6.53 26.06
N ASP A 143 -5.86 7.83 26.16
CA ASP A 143 -7.14 8.47 25.85
C ASP A 143 -7.41 8.45 24.34
N ALA A 144 -6.42 8.77 23.51
CA ALA A 144 -6.53 8.75 22.06
C ALA A 144 -6.88 7.35 21.55
N LYS A 145 -6.27 6.30 22.11
CA LYS A 145 -6.61 4.90 21.80
C LYS A 145 -8.04 4.55 22.19
N ALA A 146 -8.44 4.93 23.41
CA ALA A 146 -9.79 4.66 23.91
C ALA A 146 -10.84 5.38 23.05
N VAL A 147 -10.58 6.64 22.70
CA VAL A 147 -11.42 7.45 21.82
C VAL A 147 -11.49 6.84 20.42
N ALA A 148 -10.38 6.45 19.80
CA ALA A 148 -10.38 5.80 18.49
C ALA A 148 -11.28 4.56 18.44
N ARG A 149 -11.20 3.72 19.49
CA ARG A 149 -12.10 2.58 19.67
C ARG A 149 -13.56 3.00 19.82
N GLN A 150 -13.85 3.99 20.66
CA GLN A 150 -15.20 4.49 20.93
C GLN A 150 -15.85 5.11 19.69
N CYS A 151 -15.07 5.81 18.87
CA CYS A 151 -15.53 6.39 17.62
C CYS A 151 -15.76 5.33 16.52
N GLY A 152 -15.39 4.06 16.75
CA GLY A 152 -15.67 2.95 15.83
C GLY A 152 -14.57 2.64 14.83
N TYR A 153 -13.33 3.09 15.07
CA TYR A 153 -12.16 2.53 14.40
C TYR A 153 -11.81 1.15 15.00
N ASP A 154 -11.33 0.24 14.16
CA ASP A 154 -10.97 -1.13 14.55
C ASP A 154 -9.45 -1.31 14.69
N ALA A 155 -8.69 -0.40 14.09
CA ALA A 155 -7.25 -0.30 14.26
C ALA A 155 -6.78 1.15 14.09
N ALA A 156 -5.64 1.48 14.67
CA ALA A 156 -4.97 2.75 14.48
C ALA A 156 -3.46 2.57 14.52
N ARG A 157 -2.74 3.41 13.77
CA ARG A 157 -1.28 3.33 13.63
C ARG A 157 -0.61 4.63 14.04
N ARG A 158 0.60 4.51 14.59
CA ARG A 158 1.48 5.63 14.92
C ARG A 158 2.50 5.89 13.79
N VAL A 159 3.52 6.69 14.07
CA VAL A 159 4.76 6.74 13.29
C VAL A 159 5.90 6.21 14.16
N GLY A 160 6.70 5.30 13.62
CA GLY A 160 7.85 4.70 14.30
C GLY A 160 7.51 3.51 15.20
N GLY A 161 8.54 2.96 15.85
CA GLY A 161 8.44 1.78 16.72
C GLY A 161 8.84 0.47 16.04
N LEU A 162 9.01 0.47 14.72
CA LEU A 162 9.76 -0.55 14.00
C LEU A 162 11.17 -0.06 13.68
N LYS A 163 11.98 -0.98 13.16
CA LYS A 163 13.35 -0.74 12.75
C LYS A 163 13.44 0.36 11.71
N ASP A 164 14.19 1.41 12.03
CA ASP A 164 14.68 2.36 11.04
C ASP A 164 16.10 2.03 10.57
N TRP A 165 16.56 2.76 9.55
CA TRP A 165 17.91 2.62 9.03
C TRP A 165 18.94 2.77 10.17
N GLY A 166 19.79 1.75 10.33
CA GLY A 166 20.82 1.73 11.38
C GLY A 166 20.38 1.17 12.74
N CYS A 167 19.09 0.94 13.01
CA CYS A 167 18.70 0.35 14.29
C CYS A 167 19.05 -1.15 14.37
N ARG A 168 20.02 -1.49 15.22
CA ARG A 168 20.35 -2.88 15.57
C ARG A 168 19.45 -3.32 16.73
N GLY A 169 18.73 -4.43 16.58
CA GLY A 169 17.83 -4.98 17.62
C GLY A 169 16.35 -4.55 17.53
N CYS A 170 16.01 -3.50 16.78
CA CYS A 170 14.61 -3.17 16.51
C CYS A 170 13.90 -4.27 15.70
N GLN A 171 12.61 -4.49 15.99
CA GLN A 171 11.76 -5.38 15.19
C GLN A 171 11.56 -4.82 13.78
N ALA A 172 11.72 -5.67 12.77
CA ALA A 172 11.67 -5.27 11.37
C ALA A 172 10.25 -5.22 10.78
N GLY A 173 9.30 -5.91 11.40
CA GLY A 173 7.90 -5.94 11.03
C GLY A 173 7.04 -5.95 12.28
N GLU A 174 5.83 -5.42 12.15
CA GLU A 174 4.76 -5.56 13.13
C GLU A 174 4.10 -6.94 13.00
N ASP A 175 3.47 -7.42 14.07
CA ASP A 175 2.62 -8.59 14.00
C ASP A 175 1.37 -8.28 13.14
N PRO A 176 1.01 -9.09 12.12
CA PRO A 176 -0.26 -8.94 11.40
C PRO A 176 -1.50 -9.00 12.32
N ARG A 177 -1.36 -9.53 13.53
CA ARG A 177 -2.30 -9.42 14.64
C ARG A 177 -1.64 -8.64 15.78
N PRO A 178 -1.54 -7.31 15.68
CA PRO A 178 -0.86 -6.48 16.66
C PRO A 178 -1.44 -6.69 18.06
N ARG A 179 -0.57 -6.75 19.07
CA ARG A 179 -1.00 -6.83 20.49
C ARG A 179 -1.86 -5.63 20.87
N ASP A 180 -1.46 -4.44 20.43
CA ASP A 180 -2.26 -3.23 20.52
C ASP A 180 -2.68 -2.80 19.10
N ARG A 181 -3.92 -3.12 18.71
CA ARG A 181 -4.47 -2.74 17.41
C ARG A 181 -4.63 -1.23 17.26
N TYR A 182 -4.62 -0.47 18.36
CA TYR A 182 -4.78 0.98 18.37
C TYR A 182 -3.44 1.71 18.48
N GLU A 183 -2.32 1.00 18.36
CA GLU A 183 -0.97 1.56 18.23
C GLU A 183 -0.09 0.66 17.34
N ILE A 184 -0.54 0.41 16.12
CA ILE A 184 0.26 -0.31 15.11
C ILE A 184 1.54 0.47 14.84
N ARG A 185 2.69 -0.20 15.00
CA ARG A 185 4.00 0.41 14.78
C ARG A 185 4.34 0.44 13.30
N THR A 186 5.14 1.42 12.92
CA THR A 186 5.64 1.61 11.56
C THR A 186 7.14 1.88 11.61
N PRO A 187 7.86 1.85 10.48
CA PRO A 187 9.10 2.61 10.36
C PRO A 187 8.83 4.12 10.45
N GLY A 188 9.87 4.93 10.54
CA GLY A 188 9.76 6.38 10.39
C GLY A 188 9.16 6.77 9.04
N SER A 189 8.61 7.99 8.98
CA SER A 189 8.08 8.55 7.72
C SER A 189 9.16 8.60 6.65
N ILE A 190 8.76 8.34 5.42
CA ILE A 190 9.58 8.60 4.24
C ILE A 190 9.76 10.11 4.08
N ARG A 191 10.99 10.51 3.83
CA ARG A 191 11.45 11.90 3.75
C ARG A 191 12.17 12.17 2.44
N ASP A 192 12.41 13.43 2.17
CA ASP A 192 13.12 13.92 0.98
C ASP A 192 14.55 13.37 0.83
N ASP A 193 15.17 12.97 1.93
CA ASP A 193 16.48 12.32 1.98
C ASP A 193 16.43 10.77 1.96
N THR A 194 15.23 10.18 1.93
CA THR A 194 15.07 8.73 1.98
C THR A 194 15.31 8.09 0.62
N LEU A 195 16.37 7.27 0.55
CA LEU A 195 16.82 6.66 -0.69
C LEU A 195 16.03 5.36 -1.00
N PRO A 196 15.85 4.99 -2.28
CA PRO A 196 15.15 3.75 -2.66
C PRO A 196 15.68 2.52 -1.91
N ARG A 197 17.00 2.40 -1.75
CA ARG A 197 17.62 1.28 -1.02
C ARG A 197 17.16 1.18 0.44
N GLN A 198 16.86 2.29 1.10
CA GLN A 198 16.42 2.30 2.50
C GLN A 198 14.98 1.78 2.59
N MET A 199 14.09 2.20 1.67
CA MET A 199 12.74 1.63 1.56
C MET A 199 12.77 0.12 1.26
N ARG A 200 13.63 -0.31 0.34
CA ARG A 200 13.84 -1.75 0.06
C ARG A 200 14.30 -2.50 1.30
N GLN A 201 15.23 -1.90 2.05
CA GLN A 201 15.79 -2.52 3.25
C GLN A 201 14.75 -2.74 4.34
N GLN A 202 13.75 -1.85 4.48
CA GLN A 202 12.63 -2.05 5.41
C GLN A 202 11.91 -3.37 5.15
N VAL A 203 11.53 -3.61 3.89
CA VAL A 203 10.85 -4.83 3.46
C VAL A 203 11.76 -6.05 3.59
N ILE A 204 13.02 -5.95 3.12
CA ILE A 204 13.99 -7.05 3.20
C ILE A 204 14.28 -7.46 4.65
N ASN A 205 14.31 -6.50 5.58
CA ASN A 205 14.51 -6.81 7.00
C ASN A 205 13.36 -7.68 7.52
N ALA A 206 12.11 -7.33 7.23
CA ALA A 206 10.95 -8.13 7.62
C ALA A 206 11.00 -9.53 7.00
N GLU A 207 11.27 -9.62 5.69
CA GLU A 207 11.42 -10.90 4.99
C GLU A 207 12.48 -11.81 5.64
N LYS A 208 13.61 -11.24 6.07
CA LYS A 208 14.72 -11.98 6.73
C LYS A 208 14.44 -12.31 8.20
N SER A 209 13.54 -11.60 8.85
CA SER A 209 13.19 -11.78 10.28
C SER A 209 11.96 -12.65 10.51
N GLY A 210 11.51 -13.40 9.50
CA GLY A 210 10.36 -14.29 9.60
C GLY A 210 9.04 -13.71 9.07
N GLY A 211 9.08 -12.49 8.51
CA GLY A 211 7.93 -11.81 7.91
C GLY A 211 7.29 -10.75 8.82
N GLY A 212 6.00 -10.53 8.64
CA GLY A 212 5.20 -9.56 9.38
C GLY A 212 4.60 -8.46 8.51
N LEU A 213 3.99 -7.47 9.15
CA LEU A 213 3.40 -6.29 8.55
C LEU A 213 4.40 -5.13 8.54
N VAL A 214 4.58 -4.49 7.40
CA VAL A 214 5.42 -3.28 7.23
C VAL A 214 4.56 -2.15 6.67
N PRO A 215 3.96 -1.30 7.53
CA PRO A 215 3.25 -0.11 7.07
C PRO A 215 4.27 0.99 6.76
N LEU A 216 4.47 1.33 5.48
CA LEU A 216 5.35 2.41 5.05
C LEU A 216 4.56 3.71 4.97
N VAL A 217 5.08 4.75 5.62
CA VAL A 217 4.38 6.04 5.81
C VAL A 217 4.92 7.10 4.85
N PHE A 218 4.12 7.47 3.87
CA PHE A 218 4.37 8.53 2.90
C PHE A 218 3.45 9.72 3.18
N HIS A 219 3.84 10.92 2.75
CA HIS A 219 2.97 12.10 2.82
C HIS A 219 2.77 12.64 1.40
N ARG A 220 3.79 13.29 0.82
CA ARG A 220 3.69 13.90 -0.51
C ARG A 220 4.52 13.14 -1.53
N VAL A 221 4.00 13.03 -2.76
CA VAL A 221 4.72 12.42 -3.89
C VAL A 221 4.97 13.49 -4.95
N CYS A 222 6.13 14.12 -4.86
CA CYS A 222 6.50 15.34 -5.58
C CYS A 222 8.03 15.49 -5.55
N ASP A 223 8.58 16.28 -6.47
CA ASP A 223 10.00 16.64 -6.43
C ASP A 223 10.22 17.83 -5.49
N GLY A 224 10.91 17.58 -4.37
CA GLY A 224 11.40 18.62 -3.47
C GLY A 224 10.33 19.50 -2.82
N CYS A 225 9.06 19.07 -2.77
CA CYS A 225 8.00 19.92 -2.20
C CYS A 225 8.04 20.01 -0.67
N GLY A 226 9.01 19.35 -0.01
CA GLY A 226 9.47 19.59 1.36
C GLY A 226 9.77 18.31 2.13
N LEU A 227 10.02 18.44 3.44
CA LEU A 227 10.66 17.41 4.25
C LEU A 227 10.07 15.99 4.15
N TYR A 228 8.75 15.87 4.20
CA TYR A 228 8.04 14.60 4.05
C TYR A 228 7.56 14.43 2.61
N SER A 229 8.51 14.30 1.68
CA SER A 229 8.21 14.03 0.28
C SER A 229 9.11 12.93 -0.30
N VAL A 230 8.63 12.30 -1.37
CA VAL A 230 9.41 11.40 -2.20
C VAL A 230 9.13 11.73 -3.67
N SER A 231 10.14 11.70 -4.53
CA SER A 231 9.90 11.94 -5.96
C SER A 231 9.02 10.85 -6.58
N PRO A 232 8.18 11.18 -7.58
CA PRO A 232 7.46 10.16 -8.34
C PRO A 232 8.39 9.09 -8.92
N GLU A 233 9.57 9.47 -9.42
CA GLU A 233 10.58 8.53 -9.93
C GLU A 233 11.08 7.56 -8.86
N THR A 234 11.47 8.07 -7.68
CA THR A 234 11.94 7.25 -6.56
C THR A 234 10.86 6.28 -6.09
N LEU A 235 9.61 6.75 -5.99
CA LEU A 235 8.49 5.89 -5.64
C LEU A 235 8.24 4.83 -6.72
N ASP A 236 8.26 5.20 -8.00
CA ASP A 236 8.05 4.29 -9.13
C ASP A 236 9.11 3.17 -9.18
N GLU A 237 10.39 3.53 -8.95
CA GLU A 237 11.51 2.60 -8.84
C GLU A 237 11.32 1.61 -7.67
N PHE A 238 10.88 2.12 -6.52
CA PHE A 238 10.58 1.29 -5.35
C PHE A 238 9.41 0.34 -5.62
N LEU A 239 8.31 0.83 -6.19
CA LEU A 239 7.13 0.03 -6.50
C LEU A 239 7.43 -1.04 -7.56
N GLY A 240 8.24 -0.72 -8.57
CA GLY A 240 8.72 -1.68 -9.56
C GLY A 240 9.51 -2.82 -8.91
N TRP A 241 10.43 -2.49 -8.01
CA TRP A 241 11.13 -3.49 -7.21
C TRP A 241 10.18 -4.29 -6.31
N LEU A 242 9.25 -3.64 -5.62
CA LEU A 242 8.31 -4.27 -4.69
C LEU A 242 7.41 -5.30 -5.39
N ALA A 243 7.00 -5.04 -6.63
CA ALA A 243 6.22 -5.97 -7.44
C ALA A 243 6.92 -7.32 -7.64
N THR A 244 8.26 -7.33 -7.74
CA THR A 244 9.05 -8.56 -7.89
C THR A 244 9.05 -9.43 -6.62
N ARG A 245 8.72 -8.85 -5.45
CA ARG A 245 8.80 -9.51 -4.14
C ARG A 245 7.69 -10.53 -3.89
N LYS A 246 6.67 -10.59 -4.76
CA LYS A 246 5.65 -11.66 -4.71
C LYS A 246 6.26 -13.06 -4.73
N SER A 247 7.33 -13.26 -5.50
CA SER A 247 8.09 -14.53 -5.55
C SER A 247 8.83 -14.86 -4.25
N HIS A 248 8.94 -13.89 -3.34
CA HIS A 248 9.54 -14.02 -2.01
C HIS A 248 8.51 -14.20 -0.88
N GLY A 249 7.21 -14.25 -1.20
CA GLY A 249 6.15 -14.33 -0.18
C GLY A 249 5.75 -12.96 0.39
N THR A 250 6.09 -11.87 -0.32
CA THR A 250 5.71 -10.50 0.06
C THR A 250 4.53 -10.03 -0.78
N VAL A 251 3.49 -9.51 -0.14
CA VAL A 251 2.30 -8.97 -0.82
C VAL A 251 2.03 -7.53 -0.39
N VAL A 252 1.37 -6.77 -1.25
CA VAL A 252 0.89 -5.41 -0.92
C VAL A 252 -0.60 -5.49 -0.58
N LYS A 253 -0.99 -4.88 0.53
CA LYS A 253 -2.38 -4.80 1.00
C LYS A 253 -2.66 -3.42 1.57
N THR A 254 -3.93 -3.00 1.58
CA THR A 254 -4.40 -1.90 2.41
C THR A 254 -4.16 -2.23 3.90
N LEU A 255 -4.14 -1.24 4.79
CA LEU A 255 -3.95 -1.54 6.21
C LEU A 255 -5.17 -2.31 6.75
N HIS A 256 -6.37 -1.96 6.30
CA HIS A 256 -7.61 -2.70 6.52
C HIS A 256 -7.43 -4.20 6.27
N ASP A 257 -7.00 -4.57 5.06
CA ASP A 257 -6.83 -5.97 4.66
C ASP A 257 -5.65 -6.63 5.37
N ALA A 258 -4.61 -5.87 5.68
CA ALA A 258 -3.41 -6.37 6.35
C ALA A 258 -3.70 -6.82 7.79
N VAL A 259 -4.51 -6.05 8.53
CA VAL A 259 -4.86 -6.35 9.94
C VAL A 259 -6.22 -7.01 10.11
N GLY A 260 -6.91 -7.30 9.01
CA GLY A 260 -8.27 -7.86 8.99
C GLY A 260 -9.25 -6.97 9.74
N ALA A 261 -9.15 -5.65 9.54
CA ALA A 261 -9.99 -4.68 10.21
C ALA A 261 -11.47 -4.88 9.85
N ARG A 262 -12.36 -4.60 10.80
CA ARG A 262 -13.81 -4.74 10.58
C ARG A 262 -14.50 -3.40 10.74
N TYR A 263 -15.40 -3.10 9.80
CA TYR A 263 -16.25 -1.93 9.93
C TYR A 263 -17.23 -2.12 11.09
N ARG A 264 -17.29 -1.12 11.97
CA ARG A 264 -18.25 -1.03 13.07
C ARG A 264 -19.14 0.20 12.86
N PRO A 265 -20.48 0.08 12.92
CA PRO A 265 -21.34 1.25 13.00
C PRO A 265 -20.94 2.11 14.22
N VAL A 266 -21.07 3.43 14.12
CA VAL A 266 -20.88 4.30 15.28
C VAL A 266 -22.00 3.97 16.29
N PRO A 267 -21.72 3.82 17.59
CA PRO A 267 -22.77 3.79 18.60
C PRO A 267 -23.61 5.07 18.48
N ALA A 268 -24.94 4.96 18.48
CA ALA A 268 -25.78 6.14 18.62
C ALA A 268 -25.38 6.87 19.92
N GLU A 269 -25.27 8.20 19.86
CA GLU A 269 -25.00 9.04 21.04
C GLU A 269 -26.16 8.99 22.04
#